data_AF-A0A382K4X4-F1
#
_entry.id   AF-A0A382K4X4-F1
#
_cell.length_a   1.000
_cell.length_b   1.000
_cell.length_c   1.000
_cell.angle_alpha   90.00
_cell.angle_beta   90.00
_cell.angle_gamma   90.00
#
_symmetry.space_group_name_H-M   'P 1'
#
loop_
_entity.id
_entity.type
_entity.pdbx_description
1 polymer ?
#
loop_
_entity_poly.entity_id
_entity_poly.type
_entity_poly.pdbx_seq_one_letter_code
_entity_poly.pdbx_strand_id
1 'polypeptide(L)'
;MKIILRLALLSLLFIPVSIFAADDEVEEVVVTGSQIKGAKITGALPVSILSNDDIEAIGVDSGDDLIENIVEQGQNYFTEAEDASGGVNASRGDMGAYNLRNLGVGNTLTLLNGRRLVSSPGYQTELIGGDYVPTTSVNSNLIPVTGIDRLEILRDGASAIYGADAVAGVINNVLQTDYEGLTVRSRVVAYDHFETEDTKTTLKWGSFFNDGATNVSVFFDHYDRGNINAQEDPRWGAGDHRPFVDDDSPWKTSTSFRNLSSHSLYGQFDMVTSSEHGSSNPLNHVFTDSNGEFELFPIGDPRCNNRASQDGAIFDTGYGTCIAQDGNGAIRSNFWGKT
;
A
#
# COMPACT_ATOMS: atom_id res chain seq x y z
N MET A 1 91.88 -0.04 38.40
CA MET A 1 91.27 1.15 37.78
C MET A 1 89.85 0.79 37.35
N LYS A 2 88.87 1.54 37.87
CA LYS A 2 87.42 1.57 37.53
C LYS A 2 86.52 0.37 37.95
N ILE A 3 85.87 0.63 39.08
CA ILE A 3 84.57 0.18 39.60
C ILE A 3 83.48 0.22 38.50
N ILE A 4 82.54 -0.73 38.49
CA ILE A 4 81.08 -0.46 38.38
C ILE A 4 80.29 -1.61 39.02
N LEU A 5 79.57 -1.21 40.06
CA LEU A 5 78.55 -1.89 40.85
C LEU A 5 77.29 -2.09 39.98
N ARG A 6 76.67 -3.28 40.00
CA ARG A 6 75.26 -3.43 39.56
C ARG A 6 74.44 -4.08 40.65
N LEU A 7 73.70 -3.21 41.32
CA LEU A 7 72.67 -3.47 42.32
C LEU A 7 71.46 -4.10 41.60
N ALA A 8 71.05 -5.30 41.98
CA ALA A 8 69.79 -5.88 41.55
C ALA A 8 68.67 -5.37 42.47
N LEU A 9 67.87 -4.43 41.97
CA LEU A 9 66.70 -3.90 42.67
C LEU A 9 65.51 -4.83 42.39
N LEU A 10 65.10 -5.60 43.38
CA LEU A 10 63.88 -6.43 43.31
C LEU A 10 62.68 -5.53 43.63
N SER A 11 61.96 -5.07 42.61
CA SER A 11 60.73 -4.31 42.79
C SER A 11 59.57 -5.25 43.15
N LEU A 12 59.14 -5.25 44.42
CA LEU A 12 57.82 -5.76 44.80
C LEU A 12 56.76 -4.78 44.29
N LEU A 13 56.01 -5.16 43.25
CA LEU A 13 54.78 -4.46 42.88
C LEU A 13 53.68 -4.87 43.86
N PHE A 14 53.31 -3.96 44.76
CA PHE A 14 52.03 -4.03 45.47
C PHE A 14 50.95 -3.53 44.51
N ILE A 15 50.13 -4.45 43.99
CA ILE A 15 48.92 -4.11 43.24
C ILE A 15 47.80 -3.89 44.27
N PRO A 16 47.19 -2.69 44.38
CA PRO A 16 45.97 -2.53 45.14
C PRO A 16 44.85 -3.22 44.36
N VAL A 17 44.28 -4.28 44.95
CA VAL A 17 43.03 -4.86 44.46
C VAL A 17 41.91 -3.88 44.83
N SER A 18 41.51 -3.05 43.87
CA SER A 18 40.23 -2.36 43.95
C SER A 18 39.15 -3.41 43.68
N ILE A 19 38.40 -3.76 44.73
CA ILE A 19 37.11 -4.43 44.59
C ILE A 19 36.19 -3.41 43.91
N PHE A 20 35.97 -3.59 42.60
CA PHE A 20 34.78 -3.06 41.97
C PHE A 20 33.64 -3.95 42.43
N ALA A 21 32.81 -3.43 43.33
CA ALA A 21 31.46 -3.92 43.46
C ALA A 21 30.81 -3.64 42.09
N ALA A 22 30.58 -4.70 41.32
CA ALA A 22 29.62 -4.65 40.25
C ALA A 22 28.28 -4.37 40.92
N ASP A 23 27.84 -3.12 40.82
CA ASP A 23 26.44 -2.80 40.98
C ASP A 23 25.78 -3.52 39.80
N ASP A 24 25.18 -4.68 40.08
CA ASP A 24 24.25 -5.30 39.16
C ASP A 24 23.07 -4.33 39.07
N GLU A 25 23.19 -3.32 38.20
CA GLU A 25 22.04 -2.66 37.58
C GLU A 25 21.27 -3.79 36.90
N VAL A 26 20.30 -4.33 37.62
CA VAL A 26 19.32 -5.26 37.09
C VAL A 26 18.61 -4.51 35.96
N GLU A 27 18.96 -4.84 34.72
CA GLU A 27 18.19 -4.45 33.54
C GLU A 27 16.72 -4.76 33.83
N GLU A 28 15.87 -3.74 33.80
CA GLU A 28 14.45 -3.88 34.08
C GLU A 28 13.84 -4.83 33.05
N VAL A 29 13.48 -6.05 33.50
CA VAL A 29 12.72 -7.00 32.68
C VAL A 29 11.30 -6.43 32.55
N VAL A 30 11.08 -5.67 31.48
CA VAL A 30 9.75 -5.22 31.08
C VAL A 30 8.92 -6.45 30.71
N VAL A 31 8.05 -6.87 31.61
CA VAL A 31 7.10 -7.96 31.35
C VAL A 31 5.93 -7.42 30.54
N THR A 32 6.09 -7.48 29.23
CA THR A 32 5.01 -7.27 28.26
C THR A 32 4.00 -8.42 28.40
N GLY A 33 2.75 -8.12 28.74
CA GLY A 33 1.67 -9.13 28.82
C GLY A 33 1.09 -9.43 30.21
N SER A 34 1.57 -8.79 31.29
CA SER A 34 0.94 -8.90 32.62
C SER A 34 0.19 -7.63 33.02
N GLN A 35 -1.12 -7.60 32.83
CA GLN A 35 -2.01 -6.64 33.51
C GLN A 35 -2.24 -7.00 34.99
N ILE A 36 -1.68 -8.12 35.48
CA ILE A 36 -1.88 -8.58 36.86
C ILE A 36 -0.68 -8.16 37.71
N LYS A 37 -0.86 -7.10 38.51
CA LYS A 37 0.04 -6.76 39.63
C LYS A 37 0.17 -7.99 40.54
N GLY A 38 1.29 -8.71 40.47
CA GLY A 38 1.63 -9.82 41.37
C GLY A 38 1.63 -11.22 40.76
N ALA A 39 1.33 -11.40 39.46
CA ALA A 39 1.54 -12.68 38.80
C ALA A 39 3.02 -12.85 38.44
N LYS A 40 3.71 -13.81 39.09
CA LYS A 40 4.99 -14.32 38.59
C LYS A 40 4.71 -15.05 37.29
N ILE A 41 4.91 -14.40 36.15
CA ILE A 41 4.94 -15.08 34.86
C ILE A 41 6.21 -15.94 34.86
N THR A 42 6.05 -17.23 35.10
CA THR A 42 7.16 -18.21 35.24
C THR A 42 7.58 -18.84 33.92
N GLY A 43 7.03 -18.40 32.79
CA GLY A 43 7.39 -18.87 31.45
C GLY A 43 7.74 -17.71 30.53
N ALA A 44 8.73 -17.89 29.66
CA ALA A 44 9.01 -16.93 28.59
C ALA A 44 7.80 -16.91 27.65
N LEU A 45 7.04 -15.80 27.67
CA LEU A 45 6.00 -15.57 26.67
C LEU A 45 6.67 -15.32 25.31
N PRO A 46 6.08 -15.78 24.20
CA PRO A 46 6.65 -15.58 22.87
C PRO A 46 6.42 -14.13 22.42
N VAL A 47 7.21 -13.20 22.96
CA VAL A 47 7.15 -11.78 22.64
C VAL A 47 8.28 -11.43 21.67
N SER A 48 7.93 -10.70 20.61
CA SER A 48 8.90 -10.01 19.75
C SER A 48 8.90 -8.53 20.13
N ILE A 49 10.07 -7.90 20.16
CA ILE A 49 10.21 -6.47 20.44
C ILE A 49 10.88 -5.84 19.24
N LEU A 50 10.30 -4.77 18.72
CA LEU A 50 10.91 -3.89 17.73
C LEU A 50 11.26 -2.59 18.44
N SER A 51 12.55 -2.34 18.65
CA SER A 51 13.04 -1.16 19.38
C SER A 51 12.91 0.11 18.55
N ASN A 52 13.06 1.28 19.18
CA ASN A 52 13.11 2.55 18.48
C ASN A 52 14.22 2.56 17.41
N ASP A 53 15.40 2.01 17.71
CA ASP A 53 16.50 1.90 16.76
C ASP A 53 16.14 1.03 15.56
N ASP A 54 15.41 -0.08 15.77
CA ASP A 54 14.93 -0.92 14.66
C ASP A 54 13.90 -0.17 13.79
N ILE A 55 12.94 0.53 14.42
CA ILE A 55 11.92 1.32 13.73
C ILE A 55 12.57 2.44 12.91
N GLU A 56 13.56 3.13 13.49
CA GLU A 56 14.33 4.17 12.80
C GLU A 56 15.16 3.60 11.63
N ALA A 57 15.73 2.40 11.80
CA ALA A 57 16.52 1.74 10.77
C ALA A 57 15.68 1.26 9.58
N ILE A 58 14.45 0.78 9.82
CA ILE A 58 13.50 0.44 8.76
C ILE A 58 13.07 1.72 8.02
N GLY A 59 13.01 2.85 8.74
CA GLY A 59 12.78 4.16 8.14
C GLY A 59 11.31 4.49 7.91
N VAL A 60 10.40 3.77 8.57
CA VAL A 60 8.97 3.77 8.29
C VAL A 60 8.30 5.16 8.33
N ASP A 61 7.38 5.39 7.40
CA ASP A 61 6.68 6.66 7.24
C ASP A 61 5.36 6.74 8.00
N SER A 62 4.72 5.62 8.28
CA SER A 62 3.39 5.60 8.87
C SER A 62 3.15 4.32 9.67
N GLY A 63 2.01 4.26 10.37
CA GLY A 63 1.63 3.08 11.12
C GLY A 63 1.40 1.86 10.22
N ASP A 64 0.89 2.05 9.01
CA ASP A 64 0.73 1.01 7.99
C ASP A 64 2.08 0.46 7.48
N ASP A 65 3.03 1.33 7.16
CA ASP A 65 4.38 0.92 6.78
C ASP A 65 5.09 0.17 7.92
N LEU A 66 4.90 0.61 9.17
CA LEU A 66 5.40 -0.11 10.35
C LEU A 66 4.84 -1.53 10.43
N ILE A 67 3.54 -1.72 10.22
CA ILE A 67 2.94 -3.06 10.31
C ILE A 67 3.34 -3.96 9.15
N GLU A 68 3.55 -3.42 7.94
CA GLU A 68 4.03 -4.21 6.79
C GLU A 68 5.42 -4.81 7.03
N ASN A 69 6.23 -4.15 7.84
CA ASN A 69 7.56 -4.63 8.23
C ASN A 69 7.56 -5.64 9.40
N ILE A 70 6.39 -5.96 9.96
CA ILE A 70 6.25 -6.99 11.01
C ILE A 70 6.14 -8.37 10.35
N VAL A 71 7.03 -9.29 10.73
CA VAL A 71 7.08 -10.65 10.15
C VAL A 71 5.78 -11.42 10.40
N GLU A 72 5.17 -11.24 11.57
CA GLU A 72 3.92 -11.89 11.94
C GLU A 72 2.67 -11.22 11.37
N GLN A 73 2.79 -10.10 10.66
CA GLN A 73 1.66 -9.40 10.06
C GLN A 73 1.10 -10.20 8.88
N GLY A 74 -0.22 -10.42 8.90
CA GLY A 74 -0.99 -11.01 7.83
C GLY A 74 -1.49 -9.97 6.84
N GLN A 75 -2.47 -10.34 6.03
CA GLN A 75 -2.99 -9.40 5.04
C GLN A 75 -3.75 -8.26 5.71
N ASN A 76 -3.42 -7.03 5.33
CA ASN A 76 -4.16 -5.84 5.67
C ASN A 76 -4.38 -5.08 4.37
N TYR A 77 -5.64 -4.89 3.99
CA TYR A 77 -6.00 -4.26 2.73
C TYR A 77 -6.08 -2.76 2.94
N PHE A 78 -4.99 -2.07 2.67
CA PHE A 78 -4.85 -0.65 2.88
C PHE A 78 -5.35 0.14 1.67
N THR A 79 -4.98 -0.27 0.45
CA THR A 79 -5.31 0.44 -0.79
C THR A 79 -6.13 -0.39 -1.77
N GLU A 80 -6.80 0.26 -2.74
CA GLU A 80 -7.51 -0.44 -3.82
C GLU A 80 -6.54 -1.25 -4.72
N ALA A 81 -5.24 -0.94 -4.70
CA ALA A 81 -4.22 -1.67 -5.45
C ALA A 81 -3.95 -3.06 -4.86
N GLU A 82 -4.19 -3.26 -3.56
CA GLU A 82 -3.99 -4.52 -2.85
C GLU A 82 -5.24 -5.41 -2.91
N ASP A 83 -5.80 -5.64 -4.11
CA ASP A 83 -7.01 -6.45 -4.33
C ASP A 83 -8.32 -5.73 -3.94
N ALA A 84 -8.74 -4.78 -4.79
CA ALA A 84 -10.05 -4.12 -4.76
C ALA A 84 -10.56 -3.79 -3.35
N SER A 85 -9.68 -3.28 -2.46
CA SER A 85 -9.91 -2.88 -1.06
C SER A 85 -11.16 -3.57 -0.49
N GLY A 86 -11.10 -4.90 -0.32
CA GLY A 86 -12.18 -5.79 0.13
C GLY A 86 -13.65 -5.41 -0.10
N GLY A 87 -13.98 -4.91 -1.30
CA GLY A 87 -15.35 -4.66 -1.76
C GLY A 87 -15.90 -3.25 -1.51
N VAL A 88 -17.18 -3.04 -1.83
CA VAL A 88 -17.85 -1.72 -1.89
C VAL A 88 -17.84 -0.91 -0.59
N ASN A 89 -17.45 -1.53 0.52
CA ASN A 89 -17.54 -0.98 1.86
C ASN A 89 -16.16 -0.63 2.45
N ALA A 90 -15.03 -1.09 1.91
CA ALA A 90 -13.77 -0.91 2.65
C ALA A 90 -13.30 0.54 2.81
N SER A 91 -12.52 0.75 3.85
CA SER A 91 -11.82 2.01 4.08
C SER A 91 -10.67 2.13 3.08
N ARG A 92 -10.74 3.12 2.19
CA ARG A 92 -9.82 3.31 1.06
C ARG A 92 -8.59 4.11 1.48
N GLY A 93 -7.55 3.46 2.00
CA GLY A 93 -6.27 4.10 2.33
C GLY A 93 -6.19 4.75 3.72
N ASP A 94 -7.30 4.79 4.47
CA ASP A 94 -7.35 5.54 5.72
C ASP A 94 -7.12 4.66 6.97
N MET A 95 -7.33 3.35 6.86
CA MET A 95 -7.33 2.42 8.00
C MET A 95 -6.22 1.38 7.91
N GLY A 96 -5.26 1.42 8.83
CA GLY A 96 -4.34 0.30 9.05
C GLY A 96 -4.85 -0.60 10.18
N ALA A 97 -4.68 -1.92 10.06
CA ALA A 97 -5.05 -2.87 11.11
C ALA A 97 -4.00 -3.95 11.31
N TYR A 98 -3.76 -4.27 12.58
CA TYR A 98 -2.93 -5.40 12.95
C TYR A 98 -3.67 -6.71 12.70
N ASN A 99 -3.09 -7.59 11.90
CA ASN A 99 -3.66 -8.90 11.57
C ASN A 99 -2.62 -10.00 11.82
N LEU A 100 -2.35 -10.29 13.09
CA LEU A 100 -1.32 -11.26 13.41
C LEU A 100 -1.65 -12.65 12.85
N ARG A 101 -0.71 -13.21 12.08
CA ARG A 101 -0.75 -14.55 11.49
C ARG A 101 -1.94 -14.78 10.57
N ASN A 102 -2.48 -13.71 10.00
CA ASN A 102 -3.66 -13.74 9.14
C ASN A 102 -4.89 -14.38 9.82
N LEU A 103 -5.03 -14.22 11.14
CA LEU A 103 -6.16 -14.75 11.92
C LEU A 103 -7.33 -13.77 12.05
N GLY A 104 -7.24 -12.62 11.37
CA GLY A 104 -8.28 -11.63 11.24
C GLY A 104 -7.98 -10.33 11.97
N VAL A 105 -8.38 -9.21 11.35
CA VAL A 105 -8.10 -7.84 11.82
C VAL A 105 -8.81 -7.49 13.14
N GLY A 106 -9.89 -8.20 13.46
CA GLY A 106 -10.61 -8.07 14.74
C GLY A 106 -10.06 -8.96 15.86
N ASN A 107 -9.10 -9.83 15.55
CA ASN A 107 -8.57 -10.84 16.49
C ASN A 107 -7.21 -10.46 17.06
N THR A 108 -6.66 -9.30 16.72
CA THR A 108 -5.44 -8.75 17.33
C THR A 108 -5.77 -7.56 18.21
N LEU A 109 -5.44 -7.65 19.50
CA LEU A 109 -5.65 -6.52 20.40
C LEU A 109 -4.56 -5.47 20.25
N THR A 110 -4.96 -4.22 20.03
CA THR A 110 -4.03 -3.07 20.00
C THR A 110 -4.05 -2.29 21.31
N LEU A 111 -2.86 -2.09 21.88
CA LEU A 111 -2.63 -1.30 23.08
C LEU A 111 -1.73 -0.09 22.77
N LEU A 112 -1.91 0.97 23.54
CA LEU A 112 -1.01 2.11 23.65
C LEU A 112 -0.59 2.25 25.11
N ASN A 113 0.72 2.14 25.40
CA ASN A 113 1.25 2.14 26.76
C ASN A 113 0.49 1.18 27.70
N GLY A 114 0.19 -0.02 27.20
CA GLY A 114 -0.53 -1.08 27.91
C GLY A 114 -2.04 -0.87 28.04
N ARG A 115 -2.62 0.22 27.51
CA ARG A 115 -4.06 0.51 27.56
C ARG A 115 -4.73 0.23 26.21
N ARG A 116 -5.94 -0.36 26.25
CA ARG A 116 -6.71 -0.65 25.04
C ARG A 116 -7.05 0.64 24.30
N LEU A 117 -6.79 0.66 23.00
CA LEU A 117 -7.26 1.72 22.12
C LEU A 117 -8.72 1.47 21.71
N VAL A 118 -9.41 2.55 21.37
CA VAL A 118 -10.80 2.50 20.91
C VAL A 118 -10.79 2.12 19.43
N SER A 119 -11.69 1.21 19.05
CA SER A 119 -11.88 0.85 17.64
C SER A 119 -12.24 2.09 16.81
N SER A 120 -11.72 2.13 15.59
CA SER A 120 -12.06 3.17 14.63
C SER A 120 -13.56 3.14 14.30
N PRO A 121 -14.19 4.29 13.98
CA PRO A 121 -15.51 4.30 13.36
C PRO A 121 -15.51 3.70 11.94
N GLY A 122 -14.34 3.61 11.30
CA GLY A 122 -14.15 2.87 10.06
C GLY A 122 -14.01 1.37 10.30
N TYR A 123 -13.96 0.61 9.22
CA TYR A 123 -13.78 -0.84 9.28
C TYR A 123 -12.79 -1.29 8.22
N GLN A 124 -12.09 -2.36 8.56
CA GLN A 124 -11.31 -3.14 7.63
C GLN A 124 -12.17 -4.25 7.04
N THR A 125 -11.72 -4.86 5.96
CA THR A 125 -12.46 -5.95 5.29
C THR A 125 -11.62 -7.20 5.29
N GLU A 126 -12.26 -8.34 5.54
CA GLU A 126 -11.59 -9.63 5.62
C GLU A 126 -12.31 -10.64 4.74
N LEU A 127 -11.53 -11.42 3.98
CA LEU A 127 -12.07 -12.49 3.14
C LEU A 127 -12.35 -13.73 3.99
N ILE A 128 -13.62 -13.93 4.36
CA ILE A 128 -14.07 -15.05 5.19
C ILE A 128 -15.11 -15.84 4.42
N GLY A 129 -14.86 -17.14 4.23
CA GLY A 129 -15.84 -18.03 3.59
C GLY A 129 -16.11 -17.72 2.11
N GLY A 130 -15.22 -16.97 1.44
CA GLY A 130 -15.34 -16.59 0.03
C GLY A 130 -15.93 -15.20 -0.21
N ASP A 131 -16.36 -14.50 0.84
CA ASP A 131 -16.90 -13.14 0.77
C ASP A 131 -16.15 -12.17 1.70
N TYR A 132 -16.18 -10.89 1.36
CA TYR A 132 -15.59 -9.83 2.18
C TYR A 132 -16.55 -9.39 3.29
N VAL A 133 -16.09 -9.47 4.54
CA VAL A 133 -16.86 -9.10 5.74
C VAL A 133 -16.24 -7.87 6.40
N PRO A 134 -17.03 -6.81 6.67
CA PRO A 134 -16.56 -5.64 7.40
C PRO A 134 -16.30 -5.98 8.87
N THR A 135 -15.09 -5.65 9.34
CA THR A 135 -14.64 -5.91 10.71
C THR A 135 -14.08 -4.64 11.33
N THR A 136 -14.51 -4.32 12.54
CA THR A 136 -14.01 -3.15 13.27
C THR A 136 -12.66 -3.48 13.93
N SER A 137 -11.73 -2.54 13.84
CA SER A 137 -10.41 -2.63 14.46
C SER A 137 -9.92 -1.25 14.89
N VAL A 138 -8.81 -1.20 15.63
CA VAL A 138 -8.10 0.06 15.88
C VAL A 138 -7.36 0.45 14.61
N ASN A 139 -7.41 1.74 14.25
CA ASN A 139 -6.60 2.25 13.14
C ASN A 139 -5.15 2.45 13.60
N SER A 140 -4.22 1.63 13.09
CA SER A 140 -2.79 1.75 13.42
C SER A 140 -2.19 3.08 12.97
N ASN A 141 -2.73 3.73 11.93
CA ASN A 141 -2.26 5.03 11.44
C ASN A 141 -2.49 6.18 12.44
N LEU A 142 -3.38 6.00 13.41
CA LEU A 142 -3.61 6.99 14.47
C LEU A 142 -2.50 6.99 15.52
N ILE A 143 -1.61 5.99 15.49
CA ILE A 143 -0.48 5.88 16.40
C ILE A 143 0.73 6.50 15.70
N PRO A 144 1.24 7.66 16.17
CA PRO A 144 2.42 8.25 15.57
C PRO A 144 3.59 7.30 15.74
N VAL A 145 4.21 6.90 14.62
CA VAL A 145 5.46 6.13 14.65
C VAL A 145 6.60 6.94 15.27
N THR A 146 6.55 8.26 15.06
CA THR A 146 7.43 9.18 15.76
C THR A 146 7.08 9.23 17.24
N GLY A 147 8.03 8.78 18.07
CA GLY A 147 7.85 8.77 19.52
C GLY A 147 7.46 7.41 20.06
N ILE A 148 7.36 6.37 19.22
CA ILE A 148 7.37 4.99 19.70
C ILE A 148 8.77 4.68 20.22
N ASP A 149 8.85 4.28 21.49
CA ASP A 149 10.05 3.72 22.10
C ASP A 149 10.26 2.27 21.66
N ARG A 150 9.17 1.50 21.59
CA ARG A 150 9.19 0.13 21.06
C ARG A 150 7.79 -0.37 20.74
N LEU A 151 7.74 -1.33 19.83
CA LEU A 151 6.57 -2.15 19.56
C LEU A 151 6.75 -3.53 20.20
N GLU A 152 5.79 -3.95 21.01
CA GLU A 152 5.81 -5.25 21.67
C GLU A 152 4.72 -6.13 21.08
N ILE A 153 5.10 -7.32 20.58
CA ILE A 153 4.20 -8.23 19.87
C ILE A 153 4.13 -9.54 20.65
N LEU A 154 3.02 -9.74 21.36
CA LEU A 154 2.69 -11.01 22.00
C LEU A 154 1.99 -11.92 21.00
N ARG A 155 2.66 -13.03 20.64
CA ARG A 155 2.19 -14.00 19.64
C ARG A 155 1.30 -15.10 20.23
N ASP A 156 0.96 -15.00 21.50
CA ASP A 156 0.08 -15.93 22.19
C ASP A 156 -1.31 -15.31 22.40
N GLY A 157 -2.34 -16.15 22.39
CA GLY A 157 -3.71 -15.72 22.65
C GLY A 157 -3.84 -15.27 24.11
N ALA A 158 -4.28 -14.04 24.32
CA ALA A 158 -4.34 -13.41 25.64
C ALA A 158 -5.76 -13.01 26.05
N SER A 159 -6.79 -13.66 25.46
CA SER A 159 -8.19 -13.29 25.69
C SER A 159 -8.64 -13.40 27.15
N ALA A 160 -8.03 -14.29 27.93
CA ALA A 160 -8.31 -14.45 29.36
C ALA A 160 -7.86 -13.24 30.20
N ILE A 161 -6.81 -12.54 29.76
CA ILE A 161 -6.23 -11.39 30.48
C ILE A 161 -6.81 -10.09 29.92
N TYR A 162 -6.82 -9.99 28.59
CA TYR A 162 -7.11 -8.72 27.93
C TYR A 162 -8.52 -8.65 27.35
N GLY A 163 -9.24 -9.76 27.12
CA GLY A 163 -10.60 -9.77 26.55
C GLY A 163 -10.69 -10.34 25.14
N ALA A 164 -11.90 -10.40 24.58
CA ALA A 164 -12.23 -11.18 23.38
C ALA A 164 -11.33 -10.89 22.16
N ASP A 165 -10.92 -9.64 21.93
CA ASP A 165 -10.12 -9.26 20.75
C ASP A 165 -8.68 -9.80 20.74
N ALA A 166 -8.19 -10.42 21.81
CA ALA A 166 -6.81 -10.91 21.94
C ALA A 166 -6.65 -12.40 21.57
N VAL A 167 -7.34 -12.88 20.53
CA VAL A 167 -7.27 -14.30 20.09
C VAL A 167 -5.98 -14.59 19.34
N ALA A 168 -5.65 -13.75 18.36
CA ALA A 168 -4.44 -13.82 17.55
C ALA A 168 -3.23 -13.18 18.22
N GLY A 169 -3.41 -12.48 19.34
CA GLY A 169 -2.32 -11.89 20.11
C GLY A 169 -2.59 -10.47 20.54
N VAL A 170 -1.53 -9.82 21.00
CA VAL A 170 -1.57 -8.44 21.50
C VAL A 170 -0.39 -7.68 20.93
N ILE A 171 -0.65 -6.47 20.44
CA ILE A 171 0.38 -5.52 20.06
C ILE A 171 0.29 -4.31 20.97
N ASN A 172 1.40 -3.98 21.62
CA ASN A 172 1.52 -2.81 22.47
C ASN A 172 2.48 -1.81 21.85
N ASN A 173 1.94 -0.64 21.51
CA ASN A 173 2.68 0.51 21.05
C ASN A 173 3.13 1.29 22.28
N VAL A 174 4.42 1.24 22.59
CA VAL A 174 4.97 1.96 23.75
C VAL A 174 5.57 3.27 23.28
N LEU A 175 5.07 4.37 23.82
CA LEU A 175 5.59 5.71 23.55
C LEU A 175 6.76 6.05 24.49
N GLN A 176 7.67 6.89 24.01
CA GLN A 176 8.73 7.50 24.81
C GLN A 176 8.12 8.35 25.93
N THR A 177 8.45 8.05 27.19
CA THR A 177 7.87 8.71 28.37
C THR A 177 8.75 9.77 29.01
N ASP A 178 10.01 9.83 28.60
CA ASP A 178 11.10 10.59 29.21
C ASP A 178 11.87 11.44 28.18
N TYR A 179 11.26 11.70 27.02
CA TYR A 179 11.90 12.48 25.97
C TYR A 179 12.11 13.95 26.40
N GLU A 180 13.29 14.50 26.11
CA GLU A 180 13.64 15.90 26.35
C GLU A 180 14.28 16.53 25.11
N GLY A 181 13.88 17.75 24.80
CA GLY A 181 14.44 18.54 23.70
C GLY A 181 13.43 18.77 22.57
N LEU A 182 13.94 19.24 21.43
CA LEU A 182 13.16 19.50 20.21
C LEU A 182 13.85 18.82 19.03
N THR A 183 13.10 17.98 18.31
CA THR A 183 13.51 17.38 17.05
C THR A 183 12.52 17.79 15.97
N VAL A 184 13.04 18.24 14.83
CA VAL A 184 12.28 18.45 13.60
C VAL A 184 12.95 17.64 12.51
N ARG A 185 12.20 16.72 11.90
CA ARG A 185 12.66 15.90 10.77
C ARG A 185 11.72 16.17 9.60
N SER A 186 12.29 16.34 8.41
CA SER A 186 11.52 16.41 7.17
C SER A 186 12.15 15.45 6.16
N ARG A 187 11.30 14.75 5.41
CA ARG A 187 11.67 13.75 4.42
C ARG A 187 10.87 14.05 3.15
N VAL A 188 11.54 14.00 2.01
CA VAL A 188 10.93 14.08 0.68
C VAL A 188 11.35 12.82 -0.08
N VAL A 189 10.38 12.12 -0.66
CA VAL A 189 10.58 10.95 -1.51
C VAL A 189 10.09 11.31 -2.90
N ALA A 190 10.97 11.20 -3.89
CA ALA A 190 10.65 11.42 -5.30
C ALA A 190 10.79 10.10 -6.06
N TYR A 191 10.06 9.99 -7.17
CA TYR A 191 10.00 8.77 -7.97
C TYR A 191 10.68 8.99 -9.33
N ASP A 192 11.45 8.03 -9.80
CA ASP A 192 12.17 8.16 -11.08
C ASP A 192 11.24 8.27 -12.30
N HIS A 193 10.07 7.63 -12.23
CA HIS A 193 9.14 7.47 -13.36
C HIS A 193 7.84 8.25 -13.18
N PHE A 194 7.66 8.95 -12.07
CA PHE A 194 6.44 9.70 -11.76
C PHE A 194 6.82 11.12 -11.35
N GLU A 195 5.99 12.09 -11.73
CA GLU A 195 6.25 13.51 -11.43
C GLU A 195 5.88 13.88 -9.98
N THR A 196 5.38 12.91 -9.22
CA THR A 196 4.87 13.08 -7.88
C THR A 196 5.97 12.98 -6.83
N GLU A 197 5.71 13.55 -5.65
CA GLU A 197 6.60 13.48 -4.48
C GLU A 197 5.77 13.26 -3.22
N ASP A 198 6.33 12.52 -2.27
CA ASP A 198 5.78 12.37 -0.93
C ASP A 198 6.60 13.21 0.04
N THR A 199 5.93 13.93 0.92
CA THR A 199 6.57 14.75 1.95
C THR A 199 6.08 14.36 3.33
N LYS A 200 7.01 14.08 4.24
CA LYS A 200 6.73 13.86 5.65
C LYS A 200 7.46 14.90 6.50
N THR A 201 6.74 15.51 7.42
CA THR A 201 7.30 16.41 8.44
C THR A 201 6.91 15.92 9.82
N THR A 202 7.90 15.79 10.67
CA THR A 202 7.80 15.25 12.02
C THR A 202 8.36 16.25 13.00
N LEU A 203 7.61 16.52 14.07
CA LEU A 203 8.03 17.35 15.19
C LEU A 203 7.86 16.55 16.49
N LYS A 204 8.93 16.53 17.29
CA LYS A 204 8.94 15.92 18.61
C LYS A 204 9.51 16.91 19.61
N TRP A 205 8.73 17.23 20.64
CA TRP A 205 9.16 18.11 21.72
C TRP A 205 8.90 17.45 23.07
N GLY A 206 9.81 17.61 24.02
CA GLY A 206 9.60 17.17 25.39
C GLY A 206 10.39 18.00 26.39
N SER A 207 9.87 18.10 27.61
CA SER A 207 10.52 18.82 28.70
C SER A 207 10.16 18.20 30.04
N PHE A 208 11.11 18.23 30.95
CA PHE A 208 10.88 17.94 32.36
C PHE A 208 10.45 19.20 33.12
N PHE A 209 9.58 19.01 34.10
CA PHE A 209 9.04 20.01 35.02
C PHE A 209 9.10 19.48 36.45
N ASN A 210 8.89 20.36 37.43
CA ASN A 210 8.86 20.00 38.86
C ASN A 210 10.11 19.23 39.31
N ASP A 211 11.30 19.76 39.01
CA ASP A 211 12.60 19.13 39.32
C ASP A 211 12.75 17.70 38.78
N GLY A 212 12.14 17.42 37.62
CA GLY A 212 12.18 16.10 36.97
C GLY A 212 10.99 15.20 37.28
N ALA A 213 10.08 15.58 38.19
CA ALA A 213 8.94 14.75 38.58
C ALA A 213 7.83 14.67 37.53
N THR A 214 7.89 15.47 36.46
CA THR A 214 6.88 15.46 35.39
C THR A 214 7.55 15.63 34.04
N ASN A 215 7.36 14.67 33.13
CA ASN A 215 7.70 14.83 31.72
C ASN A 215 6.42 15.16 30.93
N VAL A 216 6.51 16.16 30.06
CA VAL A 216 5.47 16.41 29.06
C VAL A 216 6.14 16.31 27.70
N SER A 217 5.62 15.42 26.86
CA SER A 217 6.08 15.20 25.49
C SER A 217 4.92 15.38 24.50
N VAL A 218 5.22 15.97 23.35
CA VAL A 218 4.31 16.23 22.25
C VAL A 218 4.95 15.71 20.97
N PHE A 219 4.20 14.89 20.24
CA PHE A 219 4.59 14.30 18.97
C PHE A 219 3.58 14.76 17.91
N PHE A 220 4.08 15.19 16.76
CA PHE A 220 3.27 15.63 15.63
C PHE A 220 3.89 15.11 14.34
N ASP A 221 3.07 14.47 13.51
CA ASP A 221 3.42 14.00 12.18
C ASP A 221 2.44 14.57 11.16
N HIS A 222 2.98 15.07 10.05
CA HIS A 222 2.23 15.44 8.86
C HIS A 222 2.83 14.71 7.68
N TYR A 223 2.02 13.90 7.00
CA TYR A 223 2.40 13.15 5.82
C TYR A 223 1.48 13.54 4.67
N ASP A 224 2.07 13.99 3.58
CA ASP A 224 1.40 14.33 2.33
C ASP A 224 1.95 13.40 1.24
N ARG A 225 1.06 12.62 0.64
CA ARG A 225 1.40 11.64 -0.40
C ARG A 225 0.88 12.15 -1.74
N GLY A 226 1.78 12.25 -2.70
CA GLY A 226 1.45 12.67 -4.04
C GLY A 226 0.57 11.64 -4.75
N ASN A 227 -0.36 12.10 -5.59
CA ASN A 227 -1.13 11.19 -6.44
C ASN A 227 -0.26 10.75 -7.62
N ILE A 228 -0.37 9.47 -8.01
CA ILE A 228 0.21 8.94 -9.24
C ILE A 228 -0.92 8.74 -10.24
N ASN A 229 -0.87 9.43 -11.39
CA ASN A 229 -1.80 9.15 -12.47
C ASN A 229 -1.28 7.96 -13.31
N ALA A 230 -2.15 6.99 -13.58
CA ALA A 230 -1.82 5.85 -14.43
C ALA A 230 -1.27 6.27 -15.82
N GLN A 231 -1.65 7.44 -16.34
CA GLN A 231 -1.15 7.96 -17.62
C GLN A 231 0.29 8.44 -17.61
N GLU A 232 0.88 8.70 -16.44
CA GLU A 232 2.28 9.10 -16.34
C GLU A 232 3.21 7.99 -16.83
N ASP A 233 2.81 6.72 -16.63
CA ASP A 233 3.50 5.58 -17.20
C ASP A 233 2.82 5.15 -18.52
N PRO A 234 3.53 5.24 -19.67
CA PRO A 234 2.95 4.95 -20.97
C PRO A 234 2.45 3.50 -21.09
N ARG A 235 2.91 2.57 -20.24
CA ARG A 235 2.48 1.17 -20.25
C ARG A 235 1.03 0.99 -19.79
N TRP A 236 0.58 1.81 -18.84
CA TRP A 236 -0.75 1.69 -18.23
C TRP A 236 -1.80 2.46 -19.03
N GLY A 237 -1.38 3.53 -19.71
CA GLY A 237 -2.24 4.28 -20.65
C GLY A 237 -2.31 3.70 -22.07
N ALA A 238 -1.46 2.73 -22.42
CA ALA A 238 -1.42 2.14 -23.76
C ALA A 238 -2.47 1.04 -23.94
N GLY A 239 -3.25 1.13 -25.02
CA GLY A 239 -4.13 0.03 -25.45
C GLY A 239 -3.43 -0.95 -26.40
N ASP A 240 -2.27 -0.57 -26.95
CA ASP A 240 -1.40 -1.47 -27.71
C ASP A 240 -0.12 -1.73 -26.93
N HIS A 241 0.03 -2.95 -26.41
CA HIS A 241 1.18 -3.31 -25.58
C HIS A 241 2.35 -3.88 -26.38
N ARG A 242 2.20 -4.10 -27.69
CA ARG A 242 3.27 -4.62 -28.57
C ARG A 242 4.54 -3.76 -28.58
N PRO A 243 4.51 -2.42 -28.42
CA PRO A 243 5.71 -1.61 -28.27
C PRO A 243 6.57 -2.00 -27.06
N PHE A 244 5.98 -2.57 -26.00
CA PHE A 244 6.69 -2.99 -24.79
C PHE A 244 7.16 -4.45 -24.81
N VAL A 245 6.87 -5.18 -25.89
CA VAL A 245 7.38 -6.52 -26.11
C VAL A 245 8.74 -6.42 -26.81
N ASP A 246 9.73 -7.19 -26.35
CA ASP A 246 11.07 -7.22 -26.96
C ASP A 246 11.01 -7.54 -28.45
N ASP A 247 11.91 -6.94 -29.23
CA ASP A 247 11.88 -7.03 -30.69
C ASP A 247 12.15 -8.45 -31.22
N ASP A 248 12.89 -9.28 -30.48
CA ASP A 248 13.18 -10.68 -30.80
C ASP A 248 12.13 -11.67 -30.27
N SER A 249 11.17 -11.19 -29.49
CA SER A 249 10.10 -12.03 -28.96
C SER A 249 9.20 -12.55 -30.09
N PRO A 250 8.84 -13.85 -30.10
CA PRO A 250 7.89 -14.40 -31.06
C PRO A 250 6.49 -13.75 -30.95
N TRP A 251 6.24 -13.00 -29.87
CA TRP A 251 4.99 -12.33 -29.59
C TRP A 251 4.94 -10.87 -30.04
N LYS A 252 6.06 -10.30 -30.54
CA LYS A 252 6.15 -8.89 -30.93
C LYS A 252 5.03 -8.44 -31.88
N THR A 253 4.67 -9.30 -32.82
CA THR A 253 3.63 -9.03 -33.82
C THR A 253 2.26 -9.61 -33.45
N SER A 254 2.13 -10.27 -32.30
CA SER A 254 0.88 -10.91 -31.89
C SER A 254 -0.20 -9.88 -31.62
N THR A 255 -1.33 -10.02 -32.31
CA THR A 255 -2.49 -9.13 -32.14
C THR A 255 -3.19 -9.32 -30.81
N SER A 256 -2.87 -10.37 -30.04
CA SER A 256 -3.39 -10.59 -28.69
C SER A 256 -2.97 -9.49 -27.71
N PHE A 257 -1.86 -8.80 -27.96
CA PHE A 257 -1.39 -7.66 -27.15
C PHE A 257 -1.99 -6.31 -27.57
N ARG A 258 -2.91 -6.30 -28.54
CA ARG A 258 -3.58 -5.11 -29.05
C ARG A 258 -4.99 -5.02 -28.46
N ASN A 259 -5.09 -4.45 -27.27
CA ASN A 259 -6.32 -4.17 -26.54
C ASN A 259 -6.94 -2.82 -26.95
N LEU A 260 -7.05 -2.59 -28.26
CA LEU A 260 -7.69 -1.40 -28.82
C LEU A 260 -9.08 -1.76 -29.32
N SER A 261 -10.03 -0.85 -29.10
CA SER A 261 -11.36 -0.94 -29.67
C SER A 261 -11.31 -0.91 -31.19
N SER A 262 -12.23 -1.60 -31.86
CA SER A 262 -12.56 -1.33 -33.26
C SER A 262 -13.87 -0.59 -33.43
N HIS A 263 -14.52 -0.17 -32.36
CA HIS A 263 -15.77 0.58 -32.45
C HIS A 263 -15.50 1.99 -32.94
N SER A 264 -16.33 2.44 -33.88
CA SER A 264 -16.37 3.84 -34.27
C SER A 264 -16.74 4.74 -33.09
N LEU A 265 -16.18 5.96 -33.08
CA LEU A 265 -16.65 7.05 -32.21
C LEU A 265 -18.08 7.49 -32.55
N TYR A 266 -18.57 7.09 -33.72
CA TYR A 266 -19.90 7.36 -34.22
C TYR A 266 -20.77 6.10 -34.13
N GLY A 267 -22.08 6.28 -34.19
CA GLY A 267 -23.02 5.19 -34.02
C GLY A 267 -22.80 4.07 -35.05
N GLN A 268 -22.68 2.85 -34.53
CA GLN A 268 -22.81 1.60 -35.27
C GLN A 268 -24.22 1.06 -35.05
N PHE A 269 -24.88 0.66 -36.12
CA PHE A 269 -26.28 0.23 -36.10
C PHE A 269 -26.42 -1.10 -36.81
N ASP A 270 -27.14 -2.02 -36.17
CA ASP A 270 -27.61 -3.25 -36.77
C ASP A 270 -29.03 -3.01 -37.31
N MET A 271 -29.23 -3.21 -38.61
CA MET A 271 -30.55 -3.05 -39.21
C MET A 271 -31.33 -4.36 -39.34
N VAL A 272 -30.62 -5.48 -39.50
CA VAL A 272 -31.18 -6.75 -39.94
C VAL A 272 -30.24 -7.85 -39.51
N THR A 273 -30.79 -8.96 -39.00
CA THR A 273 -29.93 -10.08 -38.63
C THR A 273 -29.22 -10.65 -39.86
N SER A 274 -28.02 -11.22 -39.66
CA SER A 274 -27.26 -11.87 -40.75
C SER A 274 -28.07 -12.95 -41.48
N SER A 275 -29.05 -13.57 -40.82
CA SER A 275 -30.00 -14.52 -41.40
C SER A 275 -31.06 -13.92 -42.33
N GLU A 276 -31.41 -12.65 -42.15
CA GLU A 276 -32.41 -11.92 -42.96
C GLU A 276 -31.77 -11.24 -44.18
N HIS A 277 -30.44 -11.13 -44.19
CA HIS A 277 -29.62 -10.54 -45.24
C HIS A 277 -29.37 -11.51 -46.42
N GLY A 278 -30.45 -12.05 -46.99
CA GLY A 278 -30.42 -13.04 -48.07
C GLY A 278 -30.19 -12.45 -49.47
N SER A 279 -29.53 -13.24 -50.34
CA SER A 279 -29.13 -12.92 -51.73
C SER A 279 -30.22 -12.44 -52.70
N SER A 280 -31.50 -12.44 -52.30
CA SER A 280 -32.64 -12.09 -53.14
C SER A 280 -33.02 -10.60 -53.11
N ASN A 281 -32.45 -9.78 -52.22
CA ASN A 281 -32.72 -8.34 -52.18
C ASN A 281 -31.62 -7.55 -52.94
N PRO A 282 -31.94 -6.73 -53.95
CA PRO A 282 -30.96 -5.90 -54.67
C PRO A 282 -30.28 -4.83 -53.80
N LEU A 283 -30.79 -4.57 -52.59
CA LEU A 283 -30.20 -3.68 -51.59
C LEU A 283 -29.28 -4.42 -50.59
N ASN A 284 -29.11 -5.74 -50.74
CA ASN A 284 -28.28 -6.54 -49.85
C ASN A 284 -26.81 -6.11 -49.96
N HIS A 285 -26.18 -5.82 -48.82
CA HIS A 285 -24.81 -5.30 -48.73
C HIS A 285 -24.58 -3.98 -49.50
N VAL A 286 -25.62 -3.13 -49.62
CA VAL A 286 -25.46 -1.81 -50.26
C VAL A 286 -24.87 -0.80 -49.28
N PHE A 287 -25.39 -0.71 -48.06
CA PHE A 287 -24.92 0.22 -47.02
C PHE A 287 -24.63 -0.46 -45.68
N THR A 288 -25.04 -1.72 -45.50
CA THR A 288 -24.70 -2.62 -44.38
C THR A 288 -23.67 -3.66 -44.81
N ASP A 289 -22.87 -4.20 -43.88
CA ASP A 289 -21.87 -5.24 -44.13
C ASP A 289 -22.49 -6.65 -44.33
N SER A 290 -21.72 -7.73 -44.14
CA SER A 290 -22.25 -9.10 -44.21
C SER A 290 -23.13 -9.51 -43.03
N ASN A 291 -23.01 -8.83 -41.91
CA ASN A 291 -23.78 -9.10 -40.70
C ASN A 291 -25.05 -8.26 -40.60
N GLY A 292 -25.22 -7.24 -41.45
CA GLY A 292 -26.35 -6.31 -41.41
C GLY A 292 -26.02 -5.00 -40.69
N GLU A 293 -24.74 -4.73 -40.45
CA GLU A 293 -24.22 -3.64 -39.63
C GLU A 293 -23.73 -2.48 -40.52
N PHE A 294 -24.00 -1.25 -40.11
CA PHE A 294 -23.46 -0.03 -40.74
C PHE A 294 -22.98 0.97 -39.68
N GLU A 295 -22.06 1.84 -40.08
CA GLU A 295 -21.54 2.93 -39.26
C GLU A 295 -21.92 4.28 -39.88
N LEU A 296 -22.08 5.28 -39.03
CA LEU A 296 -22.21 6.68 -39.45
C LEU A 296 -20.86 7.39 -39.39
N PHE A 297 -20.59 8.30 -40.32
CA PHE A 297 -19.45 9.21 -40.25
C PHE A 297 -19.86 10.64 -40.61
N PRO A 298 -19.12 11.68 -40.20
CA PRO A 298 -19.33 13.04 -40.71
C PRO A 298 -19.11 13.09 -42.22
N ILE A 299 -19.92 13.89 -42.92
CA ILE A 299 -19.77 14.05 -44.37
C ILE A 299 -18.37 14.61 -44.70
N GLY A 300 -17.69 14.00 -45.67
CA GLY A 300 -16.29 14.33 -46.03
C GLY A 300 -15.23 13.52 -45.29
N ASP A 301 -15.60 12.67 -44.33
CA ASP A 301 -14.70 11.66 -43.78
C ASP A 301 -14.28 10.66 -44.90
N PRO A 302 -12.99 10.32 -45.05
CA PRO A 302 -12.53 9.33 -46.04
C PRO A 302 -13.23 7.97 -45.92
N ARG A 303 -13.78 7.63 -44.76
CA ARG A 303 -14.50 6.36 -44.55
C ARG A 303 -15.89 6.36 -45.20
N CYS A 304 -16.44 7.53 -45.52
CA CYS A 304 -17.70 7.65 -46.28
C CYS A 304 -17.63 7.07 -47.70
N ASN A 305 -16.43 6.95 -48.28
CA ASN A 305 -16.25 6.65 -49.71
C ASN A 305 -15.47 5.36 -49.99
N ASN A 306 -15.21 4.53 -48.98
CA ASN A 306 -14.27 3.39 -49.07
C ASN A 306 -14.81 2.17 -49.84
N ARG A 307 -15.64 2.38 -50.87
CA ARG A 307 -16.10 1.32 -51.78
C ARG A 307 -15.63 1.57 -53.21
N ALA A 308 -14.57 0.85 -53.59
CA ALA A 308 -14.26 0.62 -55.00
C ALA A 308 -15.38 -0.17 -55.73
N SER A 309 -16.23 -0.91 -55.01
CA SER A 309 -17.31 -1.73 -55.58
C SER A 309 -18.60 -0.97 -55.91
N GLN A 310 -18.72 0.30 -55.50
CA GLN A 310 -19.86 1.17 -55.78
C GLN A 310 -19.43 2.52 -56.39
N ASP A 311 -18.29 2.53 -57.08
CA ASP A 311 -17.77 3.73 -57.74
C ASP A 311 -17.58 4.94 -56.79
N GLY A 312 -17.33 4.67 -55.50
CA GLY A 312 -17.14 5.70 -54.48
C GLY A 312 -18.40 6.50 -54.11
N ALA A 313 -19.60 5.96 -54.37
CA ALA A 313 -20.86 6.59 -53.99
C ALA A 313 -20.96 6.82 -52.46
N ILE A 314 -21.29 8.06 -52.08
CA ILE A 314 -21.47 8.46 -50.67
C ILE A 314 -22.96 8.45 -50.35
N PHE A 315 -23.35 7.72 -49.30
CA PHE A 315 -24.73 7.73 -48.79
C PHE A 315 -24.93 8.86 -47.78
N ASP A 316 -25.18 10.08 -48.28
CA ASP A 316 -25.50 11.24 -47.44
C ASP A 316 -26.86 11.06 -46.74
N THR A 317 -26.89 11.23 -45.42
CA THR A 317 -28.11 11.16 -44.61
C THR A 317 -28.98 12.41 -44.72
N GLY A 318 -28.43 13.51 -45.25
CA GLY A 318 -29.04 14.84 -45.27
C GLY A 318 -28.88 15.61 -43.96
N TYR A 319 -28.22 15.03 -42.95
CA TYR A 319 -27.99 15.63 -41.63
C TYR A 319 -26.51 15.91 -41.36
N GLY A 320 -25.69 16.02 -42.41
CA GLY A 320 -24.25 16.24 -42.30
C GLY A 320 -23.44 14.98 -41.97
N THR A 321 -24.05 13.80 -42.11
CA THR A 321 -23.40 12.50 -41.93
C THR A 321 -23.57 11.63 -43.16
N CYS A 322 -22.74 10.61 -43.29
CA CYS A 322 -22.83 9.58 -44.32
C CYS A 322 -22.97 8.20 -43.67
N ILE A 323 -23.52 7.25 -44.41
CA ILE A 323 -23.55 5.83 -44.03
C ILE A 323 -22.44 5.08 -44.77
N ALA A 324 -21.72 4.23 -44.04
CA ALA A 324 -20.79 3.26 -44.61
C ALA A 324 -20.94 1.88 -43.94
N GLN A 325 -20.56 0.81 -44.62
CA GLN A 325 -20.59 -0.54 -44.05
C GLN A 325 -19.67 -0.63 -42.82
N ASP A 326 -20.02 -1.46 -41.84
CA ASP A 326 -19.16 -1.76 -40.70
C ASP A 326 -17.78 -2.31 -41.15
N GLY A 327 -16.73 -1.96 -40.40
CA GLY A 327 -15.35 -2.32 -40.67
C GLY A 327 -14.59 -1.36 -41.59
N ASN A 328 -15.20 -0.23 -42.00
CA ASN A 328 -14.59 0.77 -42.88
C ASN A 328 -13.62 1.69 -42.13
N GLY A 329 -12.49 1.15 -41.72
CA GLY A 329 -11.43 1.93 -41.08
C GLY A 329 -11.80 2.31 -39.65
N ALA A 330 -12.20 1.30 -38.86
CA ALA A 330 -12.24 1.36 -37.41
C ALA A 330 -10.99 2.07 -36.88
N ILE A 331 -11.16 3.28 -36.37
CA ILE A 331 -10.08 3.97 -35.67
C ILE A 331 -9.85 3.14 -34.42
N ARG A 332 -8.71 2.48 -34.36
CA ARG A 332 -8.34 1.71 -33.18
C ARG A 332 -7.92 2.68 -32.09
N SER A 333 -8.85 3.01 -31.21
CA SER A 333 -8.61 3.87 -30.06
C SER A 333 -8.60 3.06 -28.78
N ASN A 334 -7.91 3.58 -27.78
CA ASN A 334 -8.07 3.09 -26.42
C ASN A 334 -9.45 3.57 -25.94
N PHE A 335 -10.32 2.66 -25.49
CA PHE A 335 -11.64 3.05 -24.96
C PHE A 335 -11.53 3.85 -23.66
N TRP A 336 -10.41 3.69 -22.97
CA TRP A 336 -10.00 4.52 -21.87
C TRP A 336 -9.51 5.84 -22.47
N GLY A 337 -10.41 6.84 -22.51
CA GLY A 337 -10.04 8.22 -22.85
C GLY A 337 -9.00 8.78 -21.87
N LYS A 338 -8.72 10.09 -21.94
CA LYS A 338 -7.94 10.75 -20.88
C LYS A 338 -8.67 10.58 -19.54
N THR A 339 -8.28 9.59 -18.75
CA THR A 339 -8.57 9.44 -17.32
C THR A 339 -7.92 10.54 -16.49
#